data_AF-A0A7Z9BP30-F1
#
_entry.id   AF-A0A7Z9BP30-F1
#
_cell.length_a   1.000
_cell.length_b   1.000
_cell.length_c   1.000
_cell.angle_alpha   90.00
_cell.angle_beta   90.00
_cell.angle_gamma   90.00
#
_symmetry.space_group_name_H-M   'P 1'
#
loop_
_entity.id
_entity.type
_entity.pdbx_description
1 polymer ?
#
loop_
_entity_poly.entity_id
_entity_poly.type
_entity_poly.pdbx_seq_one_letter_code
_entity_poly.pdbx_strand_id
1 'polypeptide(L)' 'MILPGSAVRVTNPVDTYYGFQGLVQRVSDGKVAVLFEGGNWDKLVTFKRSELEAIDTTAGRKGKK' A
#
# COMPACT_ATOMS: atom_id res chain seq x y z
N MET A 1 -3.97 -8.92 6.88
CA MET A 1 -2.57 -9.38 6.78
C MET A 1 -1.94 -8.70 5.57
N ILE A 2 -0.74 -8.11 5.69
CA ILE A 2 -0.08 -7.41 4.58
C ILE A 2 0.92 -8.37 3.91
N LEU A 3 0.71 -8.64 2.62
CA LEU A 3 1.54 -9.50 1.78
C LEU A 3 1.91 -8.76 0.47
N PRO A 4 2.92 -9.22 -0.28
CA PRO A 4 3.12 -8.77 -1.67
C PRO A 4 1.81 -8.87 -2.47
N GLY A 5 1.50 -7.82 -3.22
CA GLY A 5 0.23 -7.65 -3.97
C GLY A 5 -0.93 -7.06 -3.16
N SER A 6 -0.78 -6.85 -1.84
CA SER A 6 -1.83 -6.21 -1.03
C SER A 6 -1.89 -4.71 -1.32
N ALA A 7 -3.10 -4.15 -1.40
CA ALA A 7 -3.30 -2.72 -1.37
C ALA A 7 -3.18 -2.20 0.07
N VAL A 8 -2.44 -1.12 0.25
CA VAL A 8 -2.23 -0.49 1.56
C VAL A 8 -2.40 1.01 1.48
N ARG A 9 -2.76 1.61 2.62
CA ARG A 9 -2.79 3.06 2.83
C ARG A 9 -1.74 3.46 3.86
N VAL A 10 -1.04 4.56 3.63
CA VAL A 10 -0.14 5.14 4.64
C VAL A 10 -0.96 5.91 5.66
N THR A 11 -0.79 5.58 6.94
CA THR A 11 -1.56 6.16 8.06
C THR A 11 -0.74 7.08 8.95
N ASN A 12 0.56 7.19 8.73
CA ASN A 12 1.42 8.09 9.48
C ASN A 12 1.19 9.57 9.07
N PRO A 13 0.62 10.44 9.93
CA PRO A 13 0.27 11.81 9.57
C PRO A 13 1.47 12.74 9.37
N VAL A 14 2.66 12.36 9.83
CA VAL A 14 3.89 13.16 9.64
C VAL A 14 4.68 12.76 8.40
N ASP A 15 4.19 11.78 7.63
CA ASP A 15 4.83 11.28 6.42
C ASP A 15 4.26 11.99 5.17
N THR A 16 5.11 12.28 4.19
CA THR A 16 4.70 12.91 2.91
C THR A 16 3.65 12.07 2.16
N TYR A 17 3.67 10.75 2.32
CA TYR A 17 2.73 9.84 1.68
C TYR A 17 1.46 9.62 2.52
N TYR A 18 1.23 10.39 3.59
CA TYR A 18 0.03 10.26 4.41
C TYR A 18 -1.25 10.26 3.55
N GLY A 19 -2.08 9.24 3.75
CA GLY A 19 -3.34 9.09 3.05
C GLY A 19 -3.24 8.49 1.64
N PHE A 20 -2.04 8.43 1.04
CA PHE A 20 -1.83 7.78 -0.26
C PHE A 20 -1.98 6.27 -0.15
N GLN A 21 -2.38 5.67 -1.27
CA GLN A 21 -2.56 4.24 -1.43
C GLN A 21 -1.55 3.70 -2.43
N GLY A 22 -1.09 2.48 -2.20
CA GLY A 22 -0.16 1.82 -3.10
C GLY A 22 -0.21 0.31 -2.96
N LEU A 23 0.57 -0.37 -3.81
CA LEU A 23 0.67 -1.83 -3.83
C LEU A 23 1.97 -2.28 -3.18
N VAL A 24 1.86 -3.24 -2.27
CA VAL A 24 3.03 -3.85 -1.65
C VAL A 24 3.78 -4.70 -2.67
N GLN A 25 5.05 -4.40 -2.90
CA GLN A 25 5.90 -5.17 -3.80
C GLN A 25 6.69 -6.24 -3.07
N ARG A 26 7.16 -5.94 -1.85
CA ARG A 26 7.90 -6.88 -1.01
C ARG A 26 7.75 -6.58 0.48
N VAL A 27 7.97 -7.61 1.29
CA VAL A 27 8.05 -7.53 2.75
C VAL A 27 9.37 -8.18 3.18
N SER A 28 10.23 -7.44 3.86
CA SER A 28 11.49 -7.96 4.42
C SER A 28 11.79 -7.26 5.75
N ASP A 29 12.36 -7.99 6.71
CA ASP A 29 12.85 -7.43 7.99
C ASP A 29 11.84 -6.52 8.72
N GLY A 30 10.55 -6.89 8.70
CA GLY A 30 9.47 -6.11 9.31
C GLY A 30 9.10 -4.82 8.59
N LYS A 31 9.71 -4.54 7.44
CA LYS A 31 9.45 -3.41 6.56
C LYS A 31 8.67 -3.83 5.33
N VAL A 32 7.96 -2.88 4.74
CA VAL A 32 7.08 -3.10 3.61
C VAL A 32 7.41 -2.09 2.53
N ALA A 33 7.79 -2.56 1.34
CA ALA A 33 8.01 -1.70 0.19
C ALA A 33 6.69 -1.53 -0.58
N VAL A 34 6.25 -0.28 -0.71
CA VAL A 34 5.00 0.12 -1.35
C VAL A 34 5.33 0.87 -2.63
N LEU A 35 4.77 0.41 -3.74
CA LEU A 35 4.82 1.08 -5.03
C LEU A 35 3.63 2.05 -5.13
N PHE A 36 3.94 3.31 -5.39
CA PHE A 36 2.98 4.33 -5.75
C PHE A 36 3.09 4.59 -7.25
N GLU A 37 1.94 4.64 -7.92
CA GLU A 37 1.85 4.87 -9.36
C GLU A 37 0.90 6.05 -9.62
N GLY A 38 1.25 6.89 -10.59
CA GLY A 38 0.43 8.02 -11.01
C GLY A 38 0.91 8.59 -12.34
N GLY A 39 0.20 8.31 -13.42
CA GLY A 39 0.60 8.72 -14.77
C GLY A 39 1.90 8.05 -15.20
N ASN A 40 2.90 8.84 -15.61
CA ASN A 40 4.22 8.33 -16.02
C ASN A 40 5.23 8.26 -14.85
N TRP A 41 4.76 8.41 -13.61
CA TRP A 41 5.62 8.37 -12.44
C TRP A 41 5.32 7.15 -11.58
N ASP A 42 6.38 6.46 -11.20
CA ASP A 42 6.40 5.37 -10.25
C ASP A 42 7.42 5.65 -9.13
N LYS A 43 7.06 5.30 -7.90
CA LYS A 43 8.02 5.34 -6.80
C LYS A 43 7.80 4.23 -5.80
N LEU A 44 8.88 3.51 -5.53
CA LEU A 44 8.95 2.51 -4.49
C LEU A 44 9.49 3.13 -3.19
N VAL A 45 8.70 3.10 -2.13
CA VAL A 45 9.08 3.63 -0.81
C VAL A 45 8.89 2.54 0.24
N THR A 46 9.80 2.47 1.20
CA THR A 46 9.78 1.45 2.25
C THR A 46 9.29 2.05 3.56
N PHE A 47 8.25 1.47 4.15
CA PHE A 47 7.66 1.89 5.41
C PHE A 47 7.81 0.82 6.49
N LYS A 48 7.60 1.21 7.74
CA LYS A 48 7.35 0.23 8.80
C LYS A 48 5.95 -0.33 8.61
N ARG A 49 5.77 -1.61 8.95
CA ARG A 49 4.45 -2.25 8.90
C ARG A 49 3.38 -1.51 9.71
N SER A 50 3.76 -0.87 10.82
CA SER A 50 2.85 -0.11 11.70
C SER A 50 2.30 1.18 11.09
N GLU A 51 2.92 1.68 10.03
CA GLU A 51 2.54 2.93 9.34
C GLU A 51 1.58 2.67 8.18
N LEU A 52 1.18 1.41 7.99
CA LEU A 52 0.37 0.95 6.87
C LEU A 52 -0.90 0.25 7.35
N GLU A 53 -2.00 0.56 6.69
CA GLU A 53 -3.29 -0.11 6.86
C GLU A 53 -3.62 -0.90 5.58
N ALA A 54 -4.05 -2.15 5.72
CA ALA A 54 -4.48 -2.95 4.57
C ALA A 54 -5.87 -2.52 4.11
N ILE A 55 -6.03 -2.30 2.80
CA ILE A 55 -7.32 -1.94 2.19
C ILE A 55 -7.95 -3.20 1.63
N ASP A 56 -9.20 -3.48 2.00
CA ASP A 56 -9.97 -4.57 1.41
C ASP A 56 -10.51 -4.14 0.04
N THR A 57 -9.85 -4.60 -1.03
CA THR A 57 -10.27 -4.34 -2.42
C THR A 57 -11.34 -5.32 -2.90
N THR A 58 -11.74 -6.30 -2.09
CA THR A 58 -12.68 -7.35 -2.48
C THR A 58 -14.14 -6.87 -2.51
N ALA A 59 -14.46 -5.76 -1.84
CA ALA A 59 -15.80 -5.19 -1.80
C ALA A 59 -16.35 -4.78 -3.19
N GLY A 60 -15.47 -4.45 -4.15
CA GLY A 60 -15.86 -4.05 -5.51
C GLY A 60 -16.13 -5.21 -6.49
N ARG A 61 -15.71 -6.45 -6.18
CA ARG A 61 -15.85 -7.60 -7.09
C ARG A 61 -17.25 -8.24 -7.07
N LYS A 62 -18.12 -7.86 -6.14
CA LYS A 62 -19.49 -8.41 -6.02
C LYS A 62 -20.45 -8.01 -7.16
N GLY A 63 -20.05 -7.13 -8.09
CA GLY A 63 -20.91 -6.58 -9.13
C GLY A 63 -20.67 -7.06 -10.58
N LYS A 64 -19.73 -7.98 -10.83
CA LYS A 64 -19.55 -8.58 -12.17
C LYS A 64 -19.90 -10.07 -12.12
N LYS A 65 -21.19 -10.35 -12.26
CA LYS A 65 -21.73 -11.65 -12.69
C LYS A 65 -22.33 -11.47 -14.08
#